data_AF-A0A806TLX6-F1
#
_entry.id   AF-A0A806TLX6-F1
#
_cell.length_a   1.000
_cell.length_b   1.000
_cell.length_c   1.000
_cell.angle_alpha   90.00
_cell.angle_beta   90.00
_cell.angle_gamma   90.00
#
_symmetry.space_group_name_H-M   'P 1'
#
loop_
_entity.id
_entity.type
_entity.pdbx_description
1 polymer ?
#
loop_
_entity_poly.entity_id
_entity_poly.type
_entity_poly.pdbx_seq_one_letter_code
_entity_poly.pdbx_strand_id
1 'polypeptide(L)'
;MKRTIVKLLVVIFLFPLMTQPVLAAEKKSSELADSARSAILIERDTGKILYEKNSNQELPPASMTKIMTMILIMEALDKGKITLKDKVRASEYAASMGGSQIFLEPGEEMTVNDLLKGIAIGSGNDASMAMAEYLAGSEEKFVAKMNQKAKELGLTHTKFQNPTGLPVENHYSTAHDMAMMGRELLKYEKIINYTSKYEAYLRTDTDKKFWLVNTNRLVKFYPGVDGLKTGFTGQAKYCLTATAKKGNMRVLAVVFGASTPKDRNNQVTKMLDYAFSQYTTKPLYKKGDVIAKIDVNKGSEDQVTAVTSEPISVLLKKGNAAKDVKTEVKMNEKLNAPIQKGDKIGTLTIKKDNKVMSSSPLLAKEDIDAASWWKLFKRTFSIFSQTS
;
A
#
# COMPACT_ATOMS: atom_id res chain seq x y z
N MET A 1 15.01 65.94 -68.20
CA MET A 1 15.00 65.57 -66.77
C MET A 1 14.22 64.26 -66.66
N LYS A 2 14.80 63.09 -66.94
CA LYS A 2 15.61 62.23 -66.05
C LYS A 2 15.00 62.05 -64.65
N ARG A 3 14.50 60.82 -64.41
CA ARG A 3 14.34 60.10 -63.13
C ARG A 3 13.25 60.74 -62.25
N THR A 4 12.23 60.04 -61.74
CA THR A 4 12.30 58.89 -60.84
C THR A 4 10.83 58.46 -60.57
N ILE A 5 10.59 57.21 -60.14
CA ILE A 5 9.33 56.69 -59.58
C ILE A 5 8.34 56.07 -60.60
N VAL A 6 8.82 55.06 -61.34
CA VAL A 6 7.98 53.91 -61.75
C VAL A 6 8.78 52.66 -61.42
N LYS A 7 8.79 52.27 -60.14
CA LYS A 7 9.18 50.94 -59.64
C LYS A 7 8.58 50.78 -58.24
N LEU A 8 7.27 50.68 -58.17
CA LEU A 8 6.57 50.28 -56.96
C LEU A 8 5.41 49.38 -57.37
N LEU A 9 5.72 48.11 -57.63
CA LEU A 9 4.80 46.98 -57.55
C LEU A 9 5.57 45.75 -58.02
N VAL A 10 5.47 44.68 -57.23
CA VAL A 10 6.08 43.37 -57.45
C VAL A 10 7.57 43.33 -57.12
N VAL A 11 7.89 43.03 -55.85
CA VAL A 11 8.97 42.13 -55.40
C VAL A 11 9.02 42.21 -53.87
N ILE A 12 8.98 41.04 -53.23
CA ILE A 12 9.08 40.76 -51.77
C ILE A 12 7.74 40.79 -51.00
N PHE A 13 6.94 39.75 -51.23
CA PHE A 13 6.11 39.15 -50.18
C PHE A 13 6.18 37.61 -50.34
N LEU A 14 7.37 37.08 -50.11
CA LEU A 14 7.63 35.64 -49.97
C LEU A 14 8.59 35.48 -48.79
N PHE A 15 8.10 35.84 -47.60
CA PHE A 15 8.68 35.33 -46.37
C PHE A 15 8.11 33.92 -46.18
N PRO A 16 8.92 32.85 -46.24
CA PRO A 16 8.44 31.54 -45.81
C PRO A 16 8.10 31.67 -44.33
N LEU A 17 6.84 31.37 -43.97
CA LEU A 17 6.48 31.08 -42.59
C LEU A 17 7.32 29.86 -42.17
N MET A 18 8.48 30.13 -41.58
CA MET A 18 9.16 29.17 -40.73
C MET A 18 8.24 28.95 -39.53
N THR A 19 7.34 27.98 -39.63
CA THR A 19 6.69 27.39 -38.47
C THR A 19 7.80 26.79 -37.63
N GLN A 20 8.25 27.51 -36.61
CA GLN A 20 9.12 26.90 -35.62
C GLN A 20 8.35 25.70 -35.05
N PRO A 21 8.97 24.51 -34.97
CA PRO A 21 8.37 23.43 -34.21
C PRO A 21 8.28 23.96 -32.78
N VAL A 22 7.08 24.30 -32.35
CA VAL A 22 6.76 24.44 -30.94
C VAL A 22 6.99 23.04 -30.37
N LEU A 23 8.23 22.79 -29.95
CA LEU A 23 8.55 21.82 -28.94
C LEU A 23 7.68 22.23 -27.76
N ALA A 24 6.51 21.60 -27.67
CA ALA A 24 5.68 21.62 -26.49
C ALA A 24 6.59 21.11 -25.39
N ALA A 25 7.20 22.04 -24.66
CA ALA A 25 7.92 21.74 -23.45
C ALA A 25 6.97 20.87 -22.62
N GLU A 26 7.37 19.63 -22.35
CA GLU A 26 6.69 18.80 -21.37
C GLU A 26 6.50 19.68 -20.14
N LYS A 27 5.24 20.03 -19.89
CA LYS A 27 4.82 20.84 -18.76
C LYS A 27 5.53 20.23 -17.55
N LYS A 28 6.46 20.98 -16.93
CA LYS A 28 7.08 20.62 -15.65
C LYS A 28 6.01 19.93 -14.81
N SER A 29 6.27 18.71 -14.35
CA SER A 29 5.35 17.86 -13.60
C SER A 29 4.46 18.75 -12.73
N SER A 30 3.17 18.77 -13.06
CA SER A 30 2.23 19.76 -12.54
C SER A 30 2.36 19.92 -11.03
N GLU A 31 2.20 21.16 -10.59
CA GLU A 31 1.95 21.65 -9.23
C GLU A 31 0.77 20.89 -8.55
N LEU A 32 0.98 19.61 -8.22
CA LEU A 32 -0.05 18.73 -7.62
C LEU A 32 -0.09 18.89 -6.09
N ALA A 33 1.05 19.19 -5.46
CA ALA A 33 1.22 19.21 -4.02
C ALA A 33 2.10 20.37 -3.51
N ASP A 34 1.88 21.60 -4.00
CA ASP A 34 2.75 22.74 -3.71
C ASP A 34 2.69 23.18 -2.26
N SER A 35 1.50 23.08 -1.65
CA SER A 35 1.25 23.45 -0.26
C SER A 35 1.59 22.34 0.74
N ALA A 36 2.23 21.26 0.31
CA ALA A 36 2.71 20.15 1.14
C ALA A 36 4.24 20.21 1.29
N ARG A 37 4.74 19.78 2.46
CA ARG A 37 6.19 19.63 2.70
C ARG A 37 6.76 18.48 1.88
N SER A 38 6.03 17.38 1.85
CA SER A 38 6.38 16.15 1.13
C SER A 38 5.11 15.48 0.59
N ALA A 39 5.21 14.82 -0.56
CA ALA A 39 4.14 14.07 -1.16
C ALA A 39 4.64 12.93 -2.06
N ILE A 40 3.82 11.90 -2.23
CA ILE A 40 4.04 10.84 -3.23
C ILE A 40 2.69 10.32 -3.73
N LEU A 41 2.65 9.92 -4.99
CA LEU A 41 1.53 9.22 -5.62
C LEU A 41 2.08 7.98 -6.32
N ILE A 42 1.56 6.81 -5.95
CA ILE A 42 1.95 5.54 -6.58
C ILE A 42 0.72 4.80 -7.09
N GLU A 43 0.90 3.98 -8.12
CA GLU A 43 -0.03 2.90 -8.43
C GLU A 43 0.32 1.66 -7.58
N ARG A 44 -0.69 1.03 -6.99
CA ARG A 44 -0.53 0.05 -5.90
C ARG A 44 0.05 -1.28 -6.39
N ASP A 45 -0.45 -1.84 -7.50
CA ASP A 45 -0.06 -3.17 -7.95
C ASP A 45 1.37 -3.18 -8.53
N THR A 46 1.69 -2.18 -9.35
CA THR A 46 3.02 -2.05 -9.98
C THR A 46 4.05 -1.40 -9.08
N GLY A 47 3.63 -0.66 -8.05
CA GLY A 47 4.51 0.16 -7.23
C GLY A 47 5.08 1.37 -7.98
N LYS A 48 4.61 1.67 -9.19
CA LYS A 48 5.15 2.76 -10.00
C LYS A 48 4.82 4.11 -9.36
N ILE A 49 5.86 4.91 -9.11
CA ILE A 49 5.73 6.32 -8.73
C ILE A 49 5.21 7.12 -9.93
N LEU A 50 4.09 7.80 -9.73
CA LEU A 50 3.43 8.67 -10.71
C LEU A 50 3.75 10.16 -10.46
N TYR A 51 3.98 10.52 -9.19
CA TYR A 51 4.41 11.84 -8.76
C TYR A 51 5.13 11.73 -7.43
N GLU A 52 6.14 12.57 -7.20
CA GLU A 52 6.79 12.71 -5.90
C GLU A 52 7.33 14.12 -5.67
N LYS A 53 7.36 14.52 -4.41
CA LYS A 53 7.96 15.77 -3.92
C LYS A 53 8.56 15.49 -2.54
N ASN A 54 9.88 15.60 -2.40
CA ASN A 54 10.60 15.35 -1.14
C ASN A 54 10.16 14.04 -0.47
N SER A 55 9.91 12.98 -1.27
CA SER A 55 9.22 11.77 -0.83
C SER A 55 9.95 11.02 0.29
N ASN A 56 11.28 11.15 0.35
CA ASN A 56 12.17 10.55 1.36
C ASN A 56 12.54 11.51 2.51
N GLN A 57 11.91 12.68 2.59
CA GLN A 57 12.13 13.60 3.72
C GLN A 57 11.52 13.02 5.00
N GLU A 58 12.35 12.87 6.04
CA GLU A 58 11.91 12.42 7.36
C GLU A 58 11.08 13.50 8.07
N LEU A 59 9.86 13.14 8.43
CA LEU A 59 8.86 14.02 9.00
C LEU A 59 8.07 13.28 10.10
N PRO A 60 7.56 14.00 11.13
CA PRO A 60 6.72 13.38 12.13
C PRO A 60 5.40 12.88 11.49
N PRO A 61 5.08 11.58 11.60
CA PRO A 61 3.93 10.98 10.91
C PRO A 61 2.59 11.29 11.58
N ALA A 62 2.61 11.75 12.83
CA ALA A 62 1.41 11.89 13.66
C ALA A 62 0.57 10.58 13.62
N SER A 63 -0.76 10.67 13.68
CA SER A 63 -1.63 9.49 13.65
C SER A 63 -1.54 8.61 12.37
N MET A 64 -0.76 8.97 11.34
CA MET A 64 -0.46 8.01 10.26
C MET A 64 0.36 6.81 10.76
N THR A 65 1.04 6.92 11.91
CA THR A 65 1.66 5.80 12.64
C THR A 65 0.71 4.62 12.85
N LYS A 66 -0.58 4.89 13.03
CA LYS A 66 -1.61 3.86 13.22
C LYS A 66 -1.79 2.96 12.00
N ILE A 67 -1.26 3.31 10.82
CA ILE A 67 -1.18 2.40 9.68
C ILE A 67 -0.33 1.17 10.06
N MET A 68 0.85 1.37 10.68
CA MET A 68 1.67 0.26 11.16
C MET A 68 0.97 -0.53 12.27
N THR A 69 0.29 0.15 13.19
CA THR A 69 -0.52 -0.51 14.23
C THR A 69 -1.59 -1.40 13.60
N MET A 70 -2.32 -0.91 12.59
CA MET A 70 -3.30 -1.71 11.85
C MET A 70 -2.66 -2.86 11.06
N ILE A 71 -1.47 -2.68 10.47
CA ILE A 71 -0.74 -3.78 9.80
C ILE A 71 -0.51 -4.94 10.78
N LEU A 72 -0.01 -4.65 11.97
CA LEU A 72 0.27 -5.70 12.98
C LEU A 72 -1.01 -6.37 13.50
N ILE A 73 -2.11 -5.62 13.66
CA ILE A 73 -3.41 -6.19 14.03
C ILE A 73 -3.93 -7.10 12.92
N MET A 74 -3.91 -6.63 11.66
CA MET A 74 -4.41 -7.41 10.53
C MET A 74 -3.56 -8.65 10.28
N GLU A 75 -2.24 -8.58 10.47
CA GLU A 75 -1.34 -9.73 10.39
C GLU A 75 -1.66 -10.78 11.48
N ALA A 76 -1.95 -10.33 12.71
CA ALA A 76 -2.34 -11.24 13.80
C ALA A 76 -3.68 -11.93 13.52
N LEU A 77 -4.64 -11.22 12.92
CA LEU A 77 -5.92 -11.77 12.47
C LEU A 77 -5.75 -12.77 11.32
N ASP A 78 -4.91 -12.45 10.32
CA ASP A 78 -4.66 -13.30 9.16
C ASP A 78 -3.96 -14.61 9.55
N LYS A 79 -3.03 -14.55 10.50
CA LYS A 79 -2.34 -15.70 11.09
C LYS A 79 -3.18 -16.48 12.10
N GLY A 80 -4.43 -16.08 12.36
CA GLY A 80 -5.32 -16.73 13.32
C GLY A 80 -4.85 -16.65 14.78
N LYS A 81 -3.96 -15.71 15.13
CA LYS A 81 -3.48 -15.51 16.51
C LYS A 81 -4.52 -14.86 17.41
N ILE A 82 -5.39 -14.06 16.80
CA ILE A 82 -6.53 -13.40 17.44
C ILE A 82 -7.73 -13.48 16.51
N THR A 83 -8.93 -13.29 17.06
CA THR A 83 -10.16 -13.15 16.29
C THR A 83 -10.79 -11.78 16.48
N LEU A 84 -11.69 -11.38 15.57
CA LEU A 84 -12.44 -10.13 15.70
C LEU A 84 -13.36 -10.08 16.94
N LYS A 85 -13.66 -11.25 17.54
CA LYS A 85 -14.54 -11.39 18.71
C LYS A 85 -13.78 -11.36 20.03
N ASP A 86 -12.45 -11.50 19.99
CA ASP A 86 -11.64 -11.51 21.21
C ASP A 86 -11.85 -10.22 21.99
N LYS A 87 -11.92 -10.36 23.31
CA LYS A 87 -12.09 -9.25 24.24
C LYS A 87 -10.72 -8.73 24.65
N VAL A 88 -10.55 -7.42 24.54
CA VAL A 88 -9.34 -6.71 24.93
C VAL A 88 -9.71 -5.80 26.09
N ARG A 89 -9.09 -6.06 27.24
CA ARG A 89 -9.26 -5.27 28.46
C ARG A 89 -8.35 -4.07 28.44
N ALA A 90 -8.91 -2.87 28.58
CA ALA A 90 -8.15 -1.64 28.66
C ALA A 90 -7.37 -1.57 29.99
N SER A 91 -6.07 -1.30 29.91
CA SER A 91 -5.27 -0.95 31.09
C SER A 91 -5.56 0.48 31.54
N GLU A 92 -5.15 0.84 32.76
CA GLU A 92 -5.14 2.24 33.21
C GLU A 92 -4.32 3.12 32.28
N TYR A 93 -3.19 2.61 31.77
CA TYR A 93 -2.33 3.36 30.86
C TYR A 93 -3.02 3.63 29.52
N ALA A 94 -3.62 2.63 28.89
CA ALA A 94 -4.39 2.78 27.67
C ALA A 94 -5.58 3.75 27.85
N ALA A 95 -6.29 3.67 28.99
CA ALA A 95 -7.38 4.60 29.31
C ALA A 95 -6.89 6.05 29.54
N SER A 96 -5.68 6.24 30.05
CA SER A 96 -5.08 7.55 30.34
C SER A 96 -4.54 8.31 29.12
N MET A 97 -4.52 7.67 27.94
CA MET A 97 -3.96 8.26 26.73
C MET A 97 -4.61 9.61 26.42
N GLY A 98 -3.84 10.61 25.97
CA GLY A 98 -4.41 11.87 25.48
C GLY A 98 -4.76 11.85 23.98
N GLY A 99 -5.25 12.97 23.45
CA GLY A 99 -5.49 13.17 22.01
C GLY A 99 -6.84 12.62 21.52
N SER A 100 -6.88 12.04 20.31
CA SER A 100 -8.10 11.39 19.81
C SER A 100 -8.32 10.09 20.58
N GLN A 101 -9.52 9.90 21.14
CA GLN A 101 -9.86 8.75 21.98
C GLN A 101 -11.27 8.23 21.67
N ILE A 102 -11.52 6.99 22.05
CA ILE A 102 -12.87 6.43 22.18
C ILE A 102 -13.34 6.41 23.65
N PHE A 103 -12.54 6.99 24.54
CA PHE A 103 -12.74 7.12 25.99
C PHE A 103 -12.93 5.76 26.63
N LEU A 104 -11.94 4.87 26.47
CA LEU A 104 -11.89 3.61 27.22
C LEU A 104 -11.78 3.88 28.73
N GLU A 105 -12.54 3.15 29.53
CA GLU A 105 -12.41 3.13 30.99
C GLU A 105 -11.42 2.04 31.45
N PRO A 106 -10.67 2.23 32.55
CA PRO A 106 -9.82 1.17 33.10
C PRO A 106 -10.61 -0.11 33.37
N GLY A 107 -10.15 -1.22 32.79
CA GLY A 107 -10.81 -2.52 32.89
C GLY A 107 -11.98 -2.73 31.94
N GLU A 108 -12.38 -1.74 31.13
CA GLU A 108 -13.38 -1.92 30.09
C GLU A 108 -12.92 -2.95 29.06
N GLU A 109 -13.80 -3.85 28.66
CA GLU A 109 -13.53 -4.85 27.62
C GLU A 109 -14.25 -4.54 26.31
N MET A 110 -13.48 -4.29 25.25
CA MET A 110 -14.00 -4.11 23.90
C MET A 110 -13.55 -5.25 22.98
N THR A 111 -14.32 -5.53 21.94
CA THR A 111 -13.90 -6.53 20.94
C THR A 111 -12.77 -5.96 20.08
N VAL A 112 -11.88 -6.82 19.56
CA VAL A 112 -10.89 -6.42 18.53
C VAL A 112 -11.56 -5.68 17.37
N ASN A 113 -12.75 -6.11 16.95
CA ASN A 113 -13.53 -5.42 15.92
C ASN A 113 -13.86 -3.97 16.28
N ASP A 114 -14.29 -3.71 17.52
CA ASP A 114 -14.65 -2.37 17.97
C ASP A 114 -13.43 -1.48 18.17
N LEU A 115 -12.33 -2.03 18.69
CA LEU A 115 -11.06 -1.31 18.78
C LEU A 115 -10.53 -0.96 17.38
N LEU A 116 -10.63 -1.87 16.40
CA LEU A 116 -10.28 -1.57 15.01
C LEU A 116 -11.12 -0.44 14.42
N LYS A 117 -12.44 -0.39 14.68
CA LYS A 117 -13.28 0.77 14.31
C LYS A 117 -12.76 2.05 14.97
N GLY A 118 -12.48 2.01 16.28
CA GLY A 118 -11.94 3.14 17.03
C GLY A 118 -10.63 3.68 16.46
N ILE A 119 -9.71 2.78 16.07
CA ILE A 119 -8.41 3.13 15.47
C ILE A 119 -8.58 3.68 14.04
N ALA A 120 -9.29 2.96 13.18
CA ALA A 120 -9.38 3.27 11.75
C ALA A 120 -10.25 4.51 11.47
N ILE A 121 -11.37 4.66 12.20
CA ILE A 121 -12.36 5.72 11.97
C ILE A 121 -12.11 6.89 12.92
N GLY A 122 -12.12 6.62 14.23
CA GLY A 122 -11.98 7.64 15.28
C GLY A 122 -10.54 8.06 15.57
N SER A 123 -9.54 7.34 15.04
CA SER A 123 -8.13 7.57 15.35
C SER A 123 -7.78 7.43 16.84
N GLY A 124 -8.51 6.60 17.58
CA GLY A 124 -8.36 6.41 19.04
C GLY A 124 -6.96 5.96 19.45
N ASN A 125 -6.32 6.74 20.31
CA ASN A 125 -5.01 6.50 20.91
C ASN A 125 -5.10 5.42 21.99
N ASP A 126 -6.12 5.51 22.83
CA ASP A 126 -6.51 4.52 23.83
C ASP A 126 -6.74 3.14 23.20
N ALA A 127 -7.50 3.07 22.11
CA ALA A 127 -7.72 1.82 21.37
C ALA A 127 -6.43 1.26 20.76
N SER A 128 -5.56 2.14 20.26
CA SER A 128 -4.26 1.74 19.68
C SER A 128 -3.33 1.20 20.77
N MET A 129 -3.32 1.81 21.96
CA MET A 129 -2.53 1.37 23.10
C MET A 129 -3.04 0.04 23.65
N ALA A 130 -4.35 -0.10 23.87
CA ALA A 130 -4.95 -1.34 24.34
C ALA A 130 -4.65 -2.52 23.40
N MET A 131 -4.74 -2.31 22.07
CA MET A 131 -4.37 -3.34 21.09
C MET A 131 -2.87 -3.64 21.10
N ALA A 132 -2.02 -2.64 21.34
CA ALA A 132 -0.57 -2.83 21.43
C ALA A 132 -0.19 -3.70 22.63
N GLU A 133 -0.74 -3.38 23.80
CA GLU A 133 -0.58 -4.17 25.02
C GLU A 133 -1.14 -5.58 24.86
N TYR A 134 -2.32 -5.75 24.25
CA TYR A 134 -2.92 -7.06 24.01
C TYR A 134 -2.07 -7.95 23.09
N LEU A 135 -1.49 -7.38 22.03
CA LEU A 135 -0.73 -8.14 21.03
C LEU A 135 0.72 -8.43 21.42
N ALA A 136 1.31 -7.63 22.30
CA ALA A 136 2.74 -7.70 22.60
C ALA A 136 3.07 -7.76 24.10
N GLY A 137 2.09 -7.56 24.98
CA GLY A 137 2.22 -7.51 26.43
C GLY A 137 2.66 -6.16 26.99
N SER A 138 3.26 -5.28 26.17
CA SER A 138 3.62 -3.91 26.56
C SER A 138 3.81 -3.00 25.34
N GLU A 139 3.81 -1.68 25.54
CA GLU A 139 4.10 -0.70 24.49
C GLU A 139 5.49 -0.93 23.87
N GLU A 140 6.52 -1.14 24.69
CA GLU A 140 7.91 -1.28 24.21
C GLU A 140 8.07 -2.50 23.30
N LYS A 141 7.45 -3.62 23.67
CA LYS A 141 7.45 -4.84 22.85
C LYS A 141 6.67 -4.63 21.55
N PHE A 142 5.58 -3.86 21.59
CA PHE A 142 4.84 -3.53 20.39
C PHE A 142 5.63 -2.60 19.46
N VAL A 143 6.28 -1.56 20.00
CA VAL A 143 7.15 -0.66 19.25
C VAL A 143 8.34 -1.40 18.64
N ALA A 144 8.91 -2.38 19.34
CA ALA A 144 9.92 -3.27 18.78
C ALA A 144 9.39 -4.05 17.57
N LYS A 145 8.17 -4.59 17.63
CA LYS A 145 7.49 -5.24 16.49
C LYS A 145 7.22 -4.27 15.34
N MET A 146 6.81 -3.03 15.62
CA MET A 146 6.59 -2.00 14.60
C MET A 146 7.88 -1.69 13.83
N ASN A 147 8.99 -1.52 14.54
CA ASN A 147 10.29 -1.24 13.94
C ASN A 147 10.88 -2.48 13.24
N GLN A 148 10.64 -3.68 13.75
CA GLN A 148 10.98 -4.92 13.05
C GLN A 148 10.21 -5.01 11.73
N LYS A 149 8.90 -4.76 11.74
CA LYS A 149 8.08 -4.76 10.53
C LYS A 149 8.54 -3.70 9.53
N ALA A 150 8.92 -2.51 10.01
CA ALA A 150 9.49 -1.47 9.14
C ALA A 150 10.76 -1.97 8.41
N LYS A 151 11.66 -2.68 9.10
CA LYS A 151 12.84 -3.31 8.48
C LYS A 151 12.47 -4.40 7.49
N GLU A 152 11.53 -5.28 7.83
CA GLU A 152 11.03 -6.35 6.94
C GLU A 152 10.44 -5.78 5.64
N LEU A 153 9.81 -4.61 5.71
CA LEU A 153 9.26 -3.88 4.57
C LEU A 153 10.29 -2.99 3.84
N GLY A 154 11.54 -2.94 4.31
CA GLY A 154 12.60 -2.12 3.72
C GLY A 154 12.43 -0.61 3.93
N LEU A 155 11.71 -0.18 4.97
CA LEU A 155 11.43 1.22 5.29
C LEU A 155 12.62 1.85 6.03
N THR A 156 13.65 2.24 5.30
CA THR A 156 14.92 2.71 5.88
C THR A 156 14.84 4.08 6.54
N HIS A 157 13.78 4.85 6.29
CA HIS A 157 13.59 6.22 6.80
C HIS A 157 12.40 6.31 7.75
N THR A 158 12.13 5.23 8.50
CA THR A 158 11.01 5.15 9.43
C THR A 158 11.46 4.59 10.78
N LYS A 159 11.08 5.29 11.86
CA LYS A 159 11.27 4.84 13.24
C LYS A 159 10.05 5.20 14.07
N PHE A 160 9.51 4.20 14.76
CA PHE A 160 8.39 4.34 15.69
C PHE A 160 8.88 4.32 17.13
N GLN A 161 8.19 5.09 17.97
CA GLN A 161 8.44 5.19 19.42
C GLN A 161 7.19 4.91 20.25
N ASN A 162 6.02 4.87 19.62
CA ASN A 162 4.73 4.57 20.23
C ASN A 162 3.76 4.08 19.14
N PRO A 163 2.64 3.43 19.49
CA PRO A 163 1.67 2.91 18.52
C PRO A 163 0.67 3.96 18.02
N THR A 164 0.74 5.20 18.52
CA THR A 164 -0.31 6.20 18.33
C THR A 164 0.09 7.33 17.38
N GLY A 165 1.38 7.64 17.31
CA GLY A 165 1.90 8.82 16.64
C GLY A 165 1.81 10.11 17.48
N LEU A 166 1.67 9.99 18.81
CA LEU A 166 1.85 11.14 19.69
C LEU A 166 3.30 11.67 19.57
N PRO A 167 3.51 13.00 19.63
CA PRO A 167 4.84 13.59 19.50
C PRO A 167 5.82 13.05 20.55
N VAL A 168 6.95 12.53 20.07
CA VAL A 168 8.09 12.10 20.87
C VAL A 168 9.33 12.17 19.99
N GLU A 169 10.50 12.37 20.60
CA GLU A 169 11.77 12.43 19.88
C GLU A 169 12.03 11.13 19.10
N ASN A 170 12.72 11.21 17.96
CA ASN A 170 13.09 10.05 17.15
C ASN A 170 11.89 9.20 16.67
N HIS A 171 10.74 9.85 16.43
CA HIS A 171 9.54 9.27 15.83
C HIS A 171 9.25 9.92 14.48
N TYR A 172 9.61 9.26 13.39
CA TYR A 172 9.56 9.83 12.04
C TYR A 172 9.24 8.76 10.99
N SER A 173 8.78 9.23 9.83
CA SER A 173 8.63 8.45 8.61
C SER A 173 8.72 9.39 7.40
N THR A 174 8.47 8.86 6.20
CA THR A 174 8.50 9.62 4.95
C THR A 174 7.21 9.42 4.15
N ALA A 175 6.97 10.24 3.14
CA ALA A 175 5.83 10.02 2.25
C ALA A 175 5.96 8.69 1.49
N HIS A 176 7.18 8.36 1.04
CA HIS A 176 7.50 7.08 0.40
C HIS A 176 7.17 5.89 1.31
N ASP A 177 7.68 5.88 2.54
CA ASP A 177 7.50 4.75 3.46
C ASP A 177 6.04 4.60 3.90
N MET A 178 5.30 5.70 4.05
CA MET A 178 3.85 5.68 4.27
C MET A 178 3.07 5.10 3.09
N ALA A 179 3.51 5.35 1.86
CA ALA A 179 2.90 4.72 0.69
C ALA A 179 3.19 3.21 0.66
N MET A 180 4.39 2.78 1.06
CA MET A 180 4.73 1.35 1.17
C MET A 180 3.94 0.66 2.28
N MET A 181 3.78 1.29 3.44
CA MET A 181 2.90 0.79 4.50
C MET A 181 1.44 0.74 4.06
N GLY A 182 0.96 1.74 3.32
CA GLY A 182 -0.38 1.71 2.75
C GLY A 182 -0.57 0.53 1.80
N ARG A 183 0.42 0.25 0.95
CA ARG A 183 0.42 -0.91 0.05
C ARG A 183 0.41 -2.23 0.81
N GLU A 184 1.20 -2.35 1.87
CA GLU A 184 1.22 -3.52 2.75
C GLU A 184 -0.13 -3.74 3.45
N LEU A 185 -0.69 -2.69 4.07
CA LEU A 185 -1.99 -2.78 4.75
C LEU A 185 -3.11 -3.22 3.80
N LEU A 186 -3.06 -2.79 2.54
CA LEU A 186 -4.01 -3.15 1.48
C LEU A 186 -3.89 -4.58 0.96
N LYS A 187 -2.96 -5.40 1.48
CA LYS A 187 -2.99 -6.86 1.29
C LYS A 187 -4.10 -7.53 2.09
N TYR A 188 -4.48 -6.91 3.21
CA TYR A 188 -5.54 -7.39 4.09
C TYR A 188 -6.87 -6.74 3.70
N GLU A 189 -7.55 -7.27 2.67
CA GLU A 189 -8.75 -6.64 2.07
C GLU A 189 -9.83 -6.23 3.08
N LYS A 190 -9.96 -6.97 4.19
CA LYS A 190 -10.87 -6.68 5.29
C LYS A 190 -10.66 -5.29 5.93
N ILE A 191 -9.48 -4.67 5.82
CA ILE A 191 -9.22 -3.33 6.37
C ILE A 191 -10.14 -2.26 5.76
N ILE A 192 -10.50 -2.45 4.48
CA ILE A 192 -11.39 -1.53 3.75
C ILE A 192 -12.77 -1.47 4.42
N ASN A 193 -13.22 -2.54 5.09
CA ASN A 193 -14.50 -2.54 5.83
C ASN A 193 -14.53 -1.52 6.97
N TYR A 194 -13.36 -1.06 7.42
CA TYR A 194 -13.20 -0.03 8.45
C TYR A 194 -12.85 1.32 7.82
N THR A 195 -11.80 1.39 7.00
CA THR A 195 -11.27 2.66 6.48
C THR A 195 -12.18 3.36 5.47
N SER A 196 -13.08 2.60 4.80
CA SER A 196 -14.07 3.15 3.87
C SER A 196 -15.36 3.63 4.54
N LYS A 197 -15.51 3.44 5.86
CA LYS A 197 -16.68 3.91 6.58
C LYS A 197 -16.50 5.38 6.93
N TYR A 198 -17.46 6.21 6.55
CA TYR A 198 -17.48 7.61 6.97
C TYR A 198 -17.82 7.75 8.47
N GLU A 199 -18.67 6.87 8.99
CA GLU A 199 -19.07 6.86 10.39
C GLU A 199 -19.36 5.44 10.87
N ALA A 200 -19.30 5.27 12.18
CA ALA A 200 -19.68 4.05 12.86
C ALA A 200 -20.13 4.37 14.29
N TYR A 201 -20.62 3.36 15.00
CA TYR A 201 -20.93 3.47 16.42
C TYR A 201 -20.21 2.37 17.18
N LEU A 202 -19.81 2.71 18.40
CA LEU A 202 -19.35 1.79 19.42
C LEU A 202 -20.39 1.72 20.54
N ARG A 203 -20.34 0.66 21.33
CA ARG A 203 -21.19 0.51 22.54
C ARG A 203 -22.68 0.70 22.19
N THR A 204 -23.13 0.11 21.08
CA THR A 204 -24.47 0.35 20.53
C THR A 204 -25.59 -0.14 21.44
N ASP A 205 -25.27 -1.11 22.29
CA ASP A 205 -26.23 -1.80 23.17
C ASP A 205 -26.13 -1.30 24.62
N THR A 206 -25.46 -0.16 24.84
CA THR A 206 -25.34 0.47 26.15
C THR A 206 -25.76 1.94 26.09
N ASP A 207 -25.97 2.54 27.26
CA ASP A 207 -26.20 3.97 27.45
C ASP A 207 -24.99 4.83 27.03
N LYS A 208 -23.78 4.24 26.97
CA LYS A 208 -22.52 4.86 26.54
C LYS A 208 -22.27 4.79 25.03
N LYS A 209 -23.33 4.72 24.21
CA LYS A 209 -23.21 4.69 22.74
C LYS A 209 -22.34 5.83 22.24
N PHE A 210 -21.28 5.49 21.51
CA PHE A 210 -20.27 6.46 21.07
C PHE A 210 -20.22 6.55 19.55
N TRP A 211 -20.39 7.74 19.00
CA TRP A 211 -20.36 7.99 17.56
C TRP A 211 -18.94 8.24 17.08
N LEU A 212 -18.51 7.48 16.08
CA LEU A 212 -17.24 7.65 15.40
C LEU A 212 -17.45 8.33 14.05
N VAL A 213 -16.59 9.29 13.76
CA VAL A 213 -16.57 9.99 12.47
C VAL A 213 -15.18 9.92 11.88
N ASN A 214 -15.10 9.46 10.63
CA ASN A 214 -13.83 9.26 9.96
C ASN A 214 -13.12 10.60 9.78
N THR A 215 -11.87 10.64 10.24
CA THR A 215 -11.02 11.83 10.12
C THR A 215 -10.65 12.10 8.65
N ASN A 216 -10.65 11.07 7.80
CA ASN A 216 -10.53 11.20 6.34
C ASN A 216 -11.91 11.47 5.72
N ARG A 217 -12.24 12.76 5.55
CA ARG A 217 -13.49 13.19 4.93
C ARG A 217 -13.61 12.79 3.45
N LEU A 218 -12.51 12.53 2.74
CA LEU A 218 -12.54 12.17 1.31
C LEU A 218 -13.29 10.86 1.06
N VAL A 219 -13.37 9.97 2.05
CA VAL A 219 -14.18 8.73 1.99
C VAL A 219 -15.65 9.01 1.64
N LYS A 220 -16.19 10.17 2.05
CA LYS A 220 -17.56 10.58 1.73
C LYS A 220 -17.66 11.42 0.46
N PHE A 221 -16.63 12.19 0.14
CA PHE A 221 -16.71 13.27 -0.85
C PHE A 221 -15.95 13.02 -2.15
N TYR A 222 -15.10 11.99 -2.22
CA TYR A 222 -14.38 11.63 -3.43
C TYR A 222 -14.71 10.18 -3.83
N PRO A 223 -15.36 9.95 -4.99
CA PRO A 223 -15.70 8.61 -5.45
C PRO A 223 -14.48 7.70 -5.57
N GLY A 224 -14.57 6.52 -4.93
CA GLY A 224 -13.53 5.51 -4.96
C GLY A 224 -12.48 5.64 -3.86
N VAL A 225 -12.45 6.72 -3.06
CA VAL A 225 -11.62 6.78 -1.85
C VAL A 225 -12.18 5.86 -0.78
N ASP A 226 -11.35 4.93 -0.30
CA ASP A 226 -11.73 3.91 0.67
C ASP A 226 -10.73 3.80 1.84
N GLY A 227 -9.87 4.81 2.02
CA GLY A 227 -8.93 4.89 3.14
C GLY A 227 -7.82 5.94 2.93
N LEU A 228 -6.72 5.93 3.68
CA LEU A 228 -6.44 5.07 4.84
C LEU A 228 -6.45 5.86 6.14
N LYS A 229 -5.57 6.86 6.29
CA LYS A 229 -5.38 7.51 7.58
C LYS A 229 -4.85 8.94 7.50
N THR A 230 -5.51 9.85 8.21
CA THR A 230 -5.00 11.21 8.46
C THR A 230 -4.08 11.26 9.68
N GLY A 231 -3.21 12.27 9.73
CA GLY A 231 -2.43 12.67 10.90
C GLY A 231 -2.45 14.18 11.11
N PHE A 232 -2.42 14.61 12.38
CA PHE A 232 -2.22 16.01 12.75
C PHE A 232 -1.54 16.13 14.11
N THR A 233 -0.50 16.96 14.17
CA THR A 233 0.09 17.53 15.39
C THR A 233 0.59 18.94 15.06
N GLY A 234 0.93 19.74 16.07
CA GLY A 234 1.51 21.08 15.84
C GLY A 234 2.76 21.06 14.96
N GLN A 235 3.59 20.03 15.11
CA GLN A 235 4.84 19.82 14.36
C GLN A 235 4.62 19.18 12.98
N ALA A 236 3.73 18.18 12.87
CA ALA A 236 3.45 17.49 11.61
C ALA A 236 2.57 18.29 10.65
N LYS A 237 1.77 19.23 11.17
CA LYS A 237 0.65 19.85 10.46
C LYS A 237 -0.30 18.79 9.88
N TYR A 238 -1.05 19.08 8.82
CA TYR A 238 -2.06 18.18 8.30
C TYR A 238 -1.47 17.19 7.29
N CYS A 239 -1.54 15.90 7.64
CA CYS A 239 -1.07 14.80 6.81
C CYS A 239 -2.22 13.85 6.43
N LEU A 240 -2.04 13.08 5.36
CA LEU A 240 -2.94 12.01 4.93
C LEU A 240 -2.23 11.02 4.02
N THR A 241 -2.40 9.74 4.32
CA THR A 241 -2.22 8.62 3.38
C THR A 241 -3.60 8.19 2.91
N ALA A 242 -3.92 8.46 1.64
CA ALA A 242 -5.18 8.11 1.02
C ALA A 242 -5.00 6.96 0.04
N THR A 243 -6.02 6.12 -0.10
CA THR A 243 -6.16 5.19 -1.23
C THR A 243 -7.45 5.45 -1.96
N ALA A 244 -7.43 5.26 -3.28
CA ALA A 244 -8.63 5.25 -4.08
C ALA A 244 -8.55 4.17 -5.15
N LYS A 245 -9.71 3.60 -5.49
CA LYS A 245 -9.85 2.62 -6.57
C LYS A 245 -10.87 3.09 -7.60
N LYS A 246 -10.51 3.08 -8.88
CA LYS A 246 -11.40 3.33 -10.02
C LYS A 246 -11.20 2.23 -11.06
N GLY A 247 -12.24 1.42 -11.28
CA GLY A 247 -12.14 0.22 -12.11
C GLY A 247 -11.08 -0.74 -11.55
N ASN A 248 -10.10 -1.09 -12.39
CA ASN A 248 -8.99 -1.99 -12.01
C ASN A 248 -7.80 -1.25 -11.38
N MET A 249 -7.79 0.08 -11.39
CA MET A 249 -6.65 0.86 -10.92
C MET A 249 -6.86 1.30 -9.47
N ARG A 250 -5.87 0.97 -8.63
CA ARG A 250 -5.80 1.46 -7.25
C ARG A 250 -4.54 2.31 -7.08
N VAL A 251 -4.69 3.48 -6.48
CA VAL A 251 -3.57 4.37 -6.18
C VAL A 251 -3.48 4.66 -4.69
N LEU A 252 -2.29 5.07 -4.29
CA LEU A 252 -1.97 5.56 -2.95
C LEU A 252 -1.36 6.95 -3.10
N ALA A 253 -1.95 7.92 -2.40
CA ALA A 253 -1.55 9.31 -2.40
C ALA A 253 -1.22 9.73 -0.97
N VAL A 254 0.00 10.18 -0.72
CA VAL A 254 0.46 10.62 0.60
C VAL A 254 0.83 12.09 0.55
N VAL A 255 0.38 12.84 1.54
CA VAL A 255 0.75 14.23 1.79
C VAL A 255 1.19 14.39 3.24
N PHE A 256 2.32 15.06 3.44
CA PHE A 256 2.76 15.55 4.74
C PHE A 256 2.76 17.08 4.77
N GLY A 257 2.39 17.63 5.93
CA GLY A 257 2.76 19.00 6.25
C GLY A 257 1.93 20.09 5.57
N ALA A 258 0.69 19.81 5.18
CA ALA A 258 -0.20 20.86 4.64
C ALA A 258 -0.67 21.80 5.75
N SER A 259 -0.86 23.09 5.42
CA SER A 259 -1.22 24.14 6.38
C SER A 259 -2.62 24.00 6.96
N THR A 260 -3.59 23.53 6.15
CA THR A 260 -4.99 23.37 6.58
C THR A 260 -5.57 22.01 6.15
N PRO A 261 -6.67 21.55 6.78
CA PRO A 261 -7.40 20.36 6.33
C PRO A 261 -7.86 20.47 4.87
N LYS A 262 -8.24 21.68 4.44
CA LYS A 262 -8.74 21.97 3.09
C LYS A 262 -7.60 21.81 2.07
N ASP A 263 -6.43 22.36 2.34
CA ASP A 263 -5.26 22.25 1.46
C ASP A 263 -4.78 20.81 1.36
N ARG A 264 -4.75 20.11 2.49
CA ARG A 264 -4.42 18.68 2.56
C ARG A 264 -5.34 17.84 1.67
N ASN A 265 -6.65 18.05 1.77
CA ASN A 265 -7.63 17.33 0.97
C ASN A 265 -7.52 17.70 -0.51
N ASN A 266 -7.35 18.99 -0.83
CA ASN A 266 -7.23 19.48 -2.22
C ASN A 266 -6.03 18.87 -2.94
N GLN A 267 -4.86 18.81 -2.29
CA GLN A 267 -3.64 18.23 -2.89
C GLN A 267 -3.78 16.73 -3.14
N VAL A 268 -4.37 15.99 -2.19
CA VAL A 268 -4.68 14.57 -2.40
C VAL A 268 -5.65 14.40 -3.56
N THR A 269 -6.74 15.16 -3.61
CA THR A 269 -7.70 15.12 -4.72
C THR A 269 -7.03 15.38 -6.07
N LYS A 270 -6.20 16.43 -6.20
CA LYS A 270 -5.44 16.72 -7.43
C LYS A 270 -4.57 15.53 -7.87
N MET A 271 -3.88 14.88 -6.92
CA MET A 271 -3.05 13.71 -7.22
C MET A 271 -3.89 12.51 -7.69
N LEU A 272 -5.03 12.26 -7.05
CA LEU A 272 -5.95 11.19 -7.47
C LEU A 272 -6.52 11.46 -8.88
N ASP A 273 -6.96 12.68 -9.14
CA ASP A 273 -7.48 13.10 -10.44
C ASP A 273 -6.42 13.00 -11.54
N TYR A 274 -5.18 13.40 -11.23
CA TYR A 274 -4.05 13.21 -12.12
C TYR A 274 -3.84 11.73 -12.46
N ALA A 275 -3.76 10.86 -11.46
CA ALA A 275 -3.60 9.42 -11.69
C ALA A 275 -4.69 8.86 -12.60
N PHE A 276 -5.96 9.09 -12.26
CA PHE A 276 -7.09 8.51 -12.98
C PHE A 276 -7.39 9.19 -14.31
N SER A 277 -6.87 10.38 -14.59
CA SER A 277 -6.95 11.02 -15.90
C SER A 277 -5.87 10.52 -16.84
N GLN A 278 -4.65 10.32 -16.34
CA GLN A 278 -3.49 9.98 -17.17
C GLN A 278 -3.28 8.49 -17.38
N TYR A 279 -3.74 7.65 -16.44
CA TYR A 279 -3.38 6.24 -16.40
C TYR A 279 -4.58 5.30 -16.30
N THR A 280 -4.33 4.05 -16.66
CA THR A 280 -5.21 2.91 -16.41
C THR A 280 -4.36 1.66 -16.14
N THR A 281 -4.89 0.70 -15.42
CA THR A 281 -4.25 -0.60 -15.21
C THR A 281 -4.99 -1.70 -15.95
N LYS A 282 -4.22 -2.55 -16.64
CA LYS A 282 -4.72 -3.80 -17.21
C LYS A 282 -4.33 -4.94 -16.28
N PRO A 283 -5.29 -5.60 -15.60
CA PRO A 283 -4.98 -6.77 -14.79
C PRO A 283 -4.53 -7.91 -15.70
N LEU A 284 -3.48 -8.63 -15.29
CA LEU A 284 -2.99 -9.83 -15.97
C LEU A 284 -3.27 -11.09 -15.15
N TYR A 285 -3.03 -11.03 -13.83
CA TYR A 285 -3.25 -12.13 -12.91
C TYR A 285 -3.92 -11.62 -11.62
N LYS A 286 -4.80 -12.43 -11.04
CA LYS A 286 -5.33 -12.23 -9.69
C LYS A 286 -4.39 -12.87 -8.67
N LYS A 287 -4.58 -12.56 -7.39
CA LYS A 287 -3.92 -13.29 -6.29
C LYS A 287 -4.38 -14.74 -6.28
N GLY A 288 -3.45 -15.69 -6.17
CA GLY A 288 -3.75 -17.12 -6.11
C GLY A 288 -3.97 -17.79 -7.46
N ASP A 289 -3.79 -17.06 -8.57
CA ASP A 289 -3.82 -17.67 -9.91
C ASP A 289 -2.68 -18.68 -10.03
N VAL A 290 -2.99 -19.87 -10.56
CA VAL A 290 -2.02 -20.93 -10.80
C VAL A 290 -1.18 -20.58 -12.02
N ILE A 291 0.15 -20.54 -11.84
CA ILE A 291 1.10 -20.21 -12.91
C ILE A 291 1.76 -21.45 -13.49
N ALA A 292 2.20 -22.37 -12.62
CA ALA A 292 2.83 -23.63 -13.06
C ALA A 292 2.81 -24.67 -11.93
N LYS A 293 3.16 -25.90 -12.27
CA LYS A 293 3.55 -26.95 -11.32
C LYS A 293 5.05 -27.23 -11.48
N ILE A 294 5.75 -27.42 -10.38
CA ILE A 294 7.21 -27.59 -10.35
C ILE A 294 7.54 -28.86 -9.60
N ASP A 295 8.49 -29.63 -10.11
CA ASP A 295 8.95 -30.85 -9.46
C ASP A 295 9.64 -30.56 -8.12
N VAL A 296 9.35 -31.38 -7.13
CA VAL A 296 9.89 -31.29 -5.78
C VAL A 296 10.69 -32.54 -5.47
N ASN A 297 11.99 -32.35 -5.30
CA ASN A 297 12.86 -33.38 -4.80
C ASN A 297 12.51 -33.68 -3.36
N LYS A 298 12.54 -34.95 -2.97
CA LYS A 298 12.44 -35.26 -1.55
C LYS A 298 11.01 -35.34 -1.02
N GLY A 299 10.01 -34.98 -1.83
CA GLY A 299 8.69 -34.58 -1.35
C GLY A 299 7.70 -35.72 -1.22
N SER A 300 6.82 -35.61 -0.22
CA SER A 300 5.64 -36.45 -0.07
C SER A 300 4.77 -36.39 -1.33
N GLU A 301 4.76 -35.28 -2.05
CA GLU A 301 4.27 -35.15 -3.43
C GLU A 301 5.44 -34.87 -4.39
N ASP A 302 5.29 -35.26 -5.66
CA ASP A 302 6.32 -35.03 -6.68
C ASP A 302 6.33 -33.60 -7.23
N GLN A 303 5.24 -32.83 -7.01
CA GLN A 303 5.10 -31.49 -7.55
C GLN A 303 4.43 -30.54 -6.56
N VAL A 304 4.84 -29.26 -6.60
CA VAL A 304 4.16 -28.15 -5.93
C VAL A 304 3.54 -27.19 -6.95
N THR A 305 2.35 -26.69 -6.65
CA THR A 305 1.68 -25.67 -7.45
C THR A 305 2.21 -24.28 -7.07
N ALA A 306 2.72 -23.56 -8.07
CA ALA A 306 3.11 -22.18 -7.94
C ALA A 306 1.95 -21.24 -8.26
N VAL A 307 1.64 -20.35 -7.32
CA VAL A 307 0.59 -19.34 -7.45
C VAL A 307 1.13 -17.93 -7.29
N THR A 308 0.43 -16.94 -7.86
CA THR A 308 0.74 -15.52 -7.65
C THR A 308 0.52 -15.09 -6.21
N SER A 309 1.50 -14.38 -5.62
CA SER A 309 1.39 -13.84 -4.26
C SER A 309 0.37 -12.69 -4.13
N GLU A 310 0.23 -11.90 -5.21
CA GLU A 310 -0.54 -10.66 -5.29
C GLU A 310 -1.14 -10.49 -6.70
N PRO A 311 -2.14 -9.60 -6.88
CA PRO A 311 -2.59 -9.21 -8.21
C PRO A 311 -1.43 -8.60 -9.01
N ILE A 312 -1.33 -8.98 -10.29
CA ILE A 312 -0.29 -8.49 -11.20
C ILE A 312 -0.98 -7.72 -12.32
N SER A 313 -0.62 -6.46 -12.44
CA SER A 313 -1.21 -5.52 -13.39
C SER A 313 -0.12 -4.81 -14.20
N VAL A 314 -0.49 -4.31 -15.37
CA VAL A 314 0.36 -3.41 -16.17
C VAL A 314 -0.25 -2.02 -16.17
N LEU A 315 0.56 -1.04 -15.75
CA LEU A 315 0.21 0.36 -15.83
C LEU A 315 0.40 0.89 -17.25
N LEU A 316 -0.62 1.56 -17.78
CA LEU A 316 -0.62 2.15 -19.12
C LEU A 316 -1.02 3.62 -19.01
N LYS A 317 -0.36 4.49 -19.78
CA LYS A 317 -0.90 5.84 -20.05
C LYS A 317 -2.15 5.68 -20.92
N LYS A 318 -3.22 6.40 -20.60
CA LYS A 318 -4.45 6.37 -21.42
C LYS A 318 -4.14 6.83 -22.85
N GLY A 319 -4.76 6.16 -23.81
CA GLY A 319 -4.47 6.34 -25.24
C GLY A 319 -3.38 5.40 -25.77
N ASN A 320 -2.55 4.80 -24.92
CA ASN A 320 -1.55 3.82 -25.35
C ASN A 320 -2.10 2.39 -25.28
N ALA A 321 -1.93 1.62 -26.35
CA ALA A 321 -2.25 0.20 -26.35
C ALA A 321 -1.25 -0.61 -25.53
N ALA A 322 -1.73 -1.69 -24.93
CA ALA A 322 -0.91 -2.71 -24.26
C ALA A 322 -0.24 -3.66 -25.28
N LYS A 323 0.35 -3.12 -26.35
CA LYS A 323 1.11 -3.95 -27.30
C LYS A 323 2.43 -4.38 -26.65
N ASP A 324 2.89 -5.59 -27.00
CA ASP A 324 4.21 -6.13 -26.68
C ASP A 324 4.51 -6.43 -25.19
N VAL A 325 3.48 -6.74 -24.40
CA VAL A 325 3.66 -7.24 -23.03
C VAL A 325 3.93 -8.75 -23.06
N LYS A 326 5.09 -9.17 -22.55
CA LYS A 326 5.50 -10.59 -22.39
C LYS A 326 5.60 -10.94 -20.91
N THR A 327 5.24 -12.18 -20.56
CA THR A 327 5.42 -12.74 -19.21
C THR A 327 6.56 -13.73 -19.23
N GLU A 328 7.46 -13.63 -18.27
CA GLU A 328 8.58 -14.57 -18.06
C GLU A 328 8.48 -15.14 -16.65
N VAL A 329 8.53 -16.46 -16.54
CA VAL A 329 8.45 -17.17 -15.26
C VAL A 329 9.80 -17.82 -15.01
N LYS A 330 10.43 -17.47 -13.88
CA LYS A 330 11.69 -18.06 -13.42
C LYS A 330 11.42 -18.83 -12.13
N MET A 331 11.64 -20.14 -12.16
CA MET A 331 11.50 -21.01 -10.99
C MET A 331 12.84 -21.27 -10.33
N ASN A 332 12.82 -21.65 -9.05
CA ASN A 332 14.03 -22.09 -8.37
C ASN A 332 14.45 -23.47 -8.91
N GLU A 333 15.72 -23.63 -9.28
CA GLU A 333 16.21 -24.82 -10.02
C GLU A 333 16.10 -26.14 -9.24
N LYS A 334 16.10 -26.10 -7.90
CA LYS A 334 16.01 -27.28 -7.04
C LYS A 334 15.14 -27.00 -5.82
N LEU A 335 13.86 -27.34 -5.92
CA LEU A 335 12.95 -27.34 -4.78
C LEU A 335 13.11 -28.67 -4.04
N ASN A 336 13.54 -28.61 -2.78
CA ASN A 336 13.62 -29.77 -1.90
C ASN A 336 12.56 -29.65 -0.82
N ALA A 337 11.90 -30.74 -0.48
CA ALA A 337 11.03 -30.80 0.69
C ALA A 337 11.84 -30.70 2.02
N PRO A 338 11.25 -30.18 3.11
CA PRO A 338 9.87 -29.70 3.20
C PRO A 338 9.67 -28.32 2.56
N ILE A 339 8.52 -28.12 1.92
CA ILE A 339 8.06 -26.83 1.41
C ILE A 339 6.80 -26.46 2.18
N GLN A 340 6.74 -25.26 2.73
CA GLN A 340 5.55 -24.75 3.38
C GLN A 340 4.72 -23.93 2.40
N LYS A 341 3.41 -23.97 2.57
CA LYS A 341 2.48 -23.09 1.88
C LYS A 341 2.88 -21.64 2.15
N GLY A 342 3.02 -20.88 1.06
CA GLY A 342 3.48 -19.50 1.11
C GLY A 342 4.99 -19.32 0.89
N ASP A 343 5.77 -20.40 0.84
CA ASP A 343 7.20 -20.30 0.50
C ASP A 343 7.39 -19.77 -0.90
N LYS A 344 8.39 -18.89 -1.08
CA LYS A 344 8.76 -18.35 -2.39
C LYS A 344 9.50 -19.42 -3.20
N ILE A 345 8.88 -19.89 -4.27
CA ILE A 345 9.39 -20.96 -5.13
C ILE A 345 9.73 -20.51 -6.56
N GLY A 346 9.45 -19.24 -6.88
CA GLY A 346 9.79 -18.66 -8.17
C GLY A 346 9.51 -17.16 -8.22
N THR A 347 9.61 -16.59 -9.42
CA THR A 347 9.34 -15.18 -9.70
C THR A 347 8.71 -15.05 -11.09
N LEU A 348 7.63 -14.29 -11.19
CA LEU A 348 6.98 -13.91 -12.43
C LEU A 348 7.36 -12.46 -12.76
N THR A 349 7.92 -12.26 -13.96
CA THR A 349 8.36 -10.95 -14.45
C THR A 349 7.55 -10.56 -15.68
N ILE A 350 7.01 -9.34 -15.68
CA ILE A 350 6.33 -8.76 -16.83
C ILE A 350 7.30 -7.83 -17.54
N LYS A 351 7.53 -8.08 -18.84
CA LYS A 351 8.40 -7.27 -19.71
C LYS A 351 7.57 -6.58 -20.79
N LYS A 352 7.94 -5.35 -21.13
CA LYS A 352 7.47 -4.63 -22.32
C LYS A 352 8.69 -4.04 -23.02
N ASP A 353 8.83 -4.26 -24.32
CA ASP A 353 9.98 -3.79 -25.10
C ASP A 353 11.33 -4.21 -24.47
N ASN A 354 11.41 -5.46 -23.99
CA ASN A 354 12.52 -6.01 -23.19
C ASN A 354 12.83 -5.32 -21.85
N LYS A 355 12.09 -4.28 -21.46
CA LYS A 355 12.20 -3.62 -20.16
C LYS A 355 11.28 -4.29 -19.14
N VAL A 356 11.81 -4.58 -17.97
CA VAL A 356 11.02 -5.10 -16.83
C VAL A 356 10.07 -4.01 -16.35
N MET A 357 8.77 -4.30 -16.40
CA MET A 357 7.69 -3.41 -15.98
C MET A 357 7.24 -3.72 -14.54
N SER A 358 7.18 -4.99 -14.19
CA SER A 358 6.79 -5.47 -12.85
C SER A 358 7.39 -6.86 -12.60
N SER A 359 7.60 -7.20 -11.34
CA SER A 359 8.07 -8.50 -10.88
C SER A 359 7.34 -8.88 -9.59
N SER A 360 6.93 -10.14 -9.48
CA SER A 360 6.17 -10.66 -8.34
C SER A 360 6.65 -12.06 -7.96
N PRO A 361 6.82 -12.37 -6.65
CA PRO A 361 7.16 -13.71 -6.23
C PRO A 361 6.02 -14.70 -6.52
N LEU A 362 6.39 -15.93 -6.84
CA LEU A 362 5.47 -17.06 -6.91
C LEU A 362 5.61 -17.89 -5.64
N LEU A 363 4.46 -18.25 -5.05
CA LEU A 363 4.39 -18.94 -3.77
C LEU A 363 3.90 -20.37 -3.93
N ALA A 364 4.32 -21.26 -3.03
CA ALA A 364 3.76 -22.59 -2.89
C ALA A 364 2.30 -22.49 -2.41
N LYS A 365 1.39 -23.17 -3.12
CA LYS A 365 -0.04 -23.19 -2.78
C LYS A 365 -0.36 -24.15 -1.63
N GLU A 366 0.41 -25.21 -1.50
CA GLU A 366 0.24 -26.29 -0.51
C GLU A 366 1.56 -26.60 0.20
N ASP A 367 1.46 -27.22 1.37
CA ASP A 367 2.60 -27.80 2.08
C ASP A 367 3.02 -29.11 1.38
N ILE A 368 4.33 -29.34 1.27
CA ILE A 368 4.91 -30.62 0.84
C ILE A 368 5.91 -31.05 1.89
N ASP A 369 5.52 -32.04 2.67
CA ASP A 369 6.40 -32.69 3.64
C ASP A 369 7.51 -33.50 2.96
N ALA A 370 8.52 -33.88 3.74
CA ALA A 370 9.48 -34.86 3.26
C ALA A 370 8.80 -36.22 3.02
N ALA A 371 9.19 -36.88 1.93
CA ALA A 371 8.76 -38.23 1.60
C ALA A 371 9.24 -39.21 2.69
N SER A 372 8.38 -40.18 3.02
CA SER A 372 8.80 -41.30 3.85
C SER A 372 9.86 -42.14 3.15
N TRP A 373 10.72 -42.80 3.93
CA TRP A 373 11.78 -43.69 3.41
C TRP A 373 11.22 -44.76 2.45
N TRP A 374 10.06 -45.34 2.77
CA TRP A 374 9.37 -46.29 1.90
C TRP A 374 8.93 -45.71 0.55
N LYS A 375 8.49 -44.44 0.53
CA LYS A 375 8.09 -43.76 -0.71
C LYS A 375 9.30 -43.47 -1.59
N LEU A 376 10.42 -43.07 -1.00
CA LEU A 376 11.69 -42.90 -1.71
C LEU A 376 12.19 -44.21 -2.28
N PHE A 377 12.19 -45.28 -1.48
CA PHE A 377 12.60 -46.62 -1.92
C PHE A 377 11.76 -47.12 -3.11
N LYS A 378 10.42 -47.00 -3.04
CA LYS A 378 9.53 -47.37 -4.15
C LYS A 378 9.80 -46.55 -5.42
N ARG A 379 10.01 -45.24 -5.30
CA ARG A 379 10.34 -44.38 -6.46
C ARG A 379 11.64 -44.80 -7.12
N THR A 380 12.69 -45.09 -6.34
CA THR A 380 13.96 -45.60 -6.89
C THR A 380 13.76 -46.93 -7.61
N PHE A 381 13.04 -47.89 -7.01
CA PHE A 381 12.79 -49.19 -7.63
C PHE A 381 11.94 -49.09 -8.92
N SER A 382 10.96 -48.19 -8.95
CA SER A 382 10.12 -47.95 -10.14
C SER A 382 10.91 -47.39 -11.33
N ILE A 383 11.96 -46.60 -11.07
CA ILE A 383 12.85 -46.08 -12.12
C ILE A 383 13.67 -47.23 -12.75
N PHE A 384 14.14 -48.17 -11.92
CA PHE A 384 14.84 -49.36 -12.40
C PHE A 384 13.94 -50.32 -13.20
N SER A 385 12.66 -50.45 -12.84
CA SER A 385 11.73 -51.33 -13.57
C SER A 385 11.23 -50.77 -14.91
N GLN A 386 11.33 -49.46 -15.15
CA GLN A 386 10.94 -48.82 -16.42
C GLN A 386 12.08 -48.75 -17.45
N THR A 387 13.31 -49.06 -17.05
CA THR A 387 14.50 -49.07 -17.90
C THR A 387 14.93 -50.48 -18.32
N SER A 388 14.08 -51.50 -18.07
CA SER A 388 14.30 -52.91 -18.43
C SER A 388 13.41 -53.34 -19.59
#